data_AF-A0A6P0XHE6-F1
#
_entry.id   AF-A0A6P0XHE6-F1
#
_cell.length_a   1.000
_cell.length_b   1.000
_cell.length_c   1.000
_cell.angle_alpha   90.00
_cell.angle_beta   90.00
_cell.angle_gamma   90.00
#
_symmetry.space_group_name_H-M   'P 1'
#
loop_
_entity.id
_entity.type
_entity.pdbx_description
1 polymer ?
#
loop_
_entity_poly.entity_id
_entity_poly.type
_entity_poly.pdbx_seq_one_letter_code
_entity_poly.pdbx_strand_id
1 'polypeptide(L)'
;MMTRFPYDQFAKQYLEELLSTIGEVKAPREVRGEARQIDVWFSPQPQLQGNLEILGLLGRFATKSALFEPYRNPVTSDEICSCLLKLLEVRG
;
A
#
# COMPACT_ATOMS: atom_id res chain seq x y z
N MET A 1 -15.50 2.37 20.51
CA MET A 1 -16.53 2.00 19.51
C MET A 1 -15.90 2.17 18.14
N MET A 2 -15.17 1.16 17.64
CA MET A 2 -14.48 1.22 16.35
C MET A 2 -15.15 0.28 15.38
N THR A 3 -16.14 0.78 14.65
CA THR A 3 -16.41 0.27 13.31
C THR A 3 -15.33 0.83 12.37
N ARG A 4 -14.06 0.43 12.55
CA ARG A 4 -13.08 0.57 11.46
C ARG A 4 -13.53 -0.45 10.42
N PHE A 5 -13.96 0.06 9.27
CA PHE A 5 -14.70 -0.68 8.26
C PHE A 5 -14.06 -2.05 7.99
N PRO A 6 -14.77 -3.18 8.14
CA PRO A 6 -14.18 -4.52 7.97
C PRO A 6 -13.53 -4.70 6.60
N TYR A 7 -14.04 -4.01 5.58
CA TYR A 7 -13.47 -3.97 4.23
C TYR A 7 -12.12 -3.25 4.14
N ASP A 8 -11.92 -2.18 4.91
CA ASP A 8 -10.66 -1.42 4.96
C ASP A 8 -9.55 -2.29 5.55
N GLN A 9 -9.84 -2.95 6.68
CA GLN A 9 -8.89 -3.86 7.32
C GLN A 9 -8.63 -5.10 6.46
N PHE A 10 -9.67 -5.69 5.87
CA PHE A 10 -9.54 -6.83 4.97
C PHE A 10 -8.65 -6.50 3.76
N ALA A 11 -8.87 -5.36 3.10
CA ALA A 11 -8.09 -4.97 1.93
C ALA A 11 -6.61 -4.78 2.27
N LYS A 12 -6.30 -4.21 3.43
CA LYS A 12 -4.92 -4.02 3.92
C LYS A 12 -4.24 -5.36 4.19
N GLN A 13 -4.89 -6.25 4.94
CA GLN A 13 -4.36 -7.58 5.23
C GLN A 13 -4.18 -8.41 3.96
N TYR A 14 -5.13 -8.32 3.02
CA TYR A 14 -5.06 -9.06 1.77
C TYR A 14 -3.90 -8.57 0.88
N LEU A 15 -3.70 -7.25 0.78
CA LEU A 15 -2.55 -6.69 0.07
C LEU A 15 -1.23 -7.07 0.75
N GLU A 16 -1.18 -7.07 2.08
CA GLU A 16 0.01 -7.46 2.84
C GLU A 16 0.40 -8.92 2.56
N GLU A 17 -0.56 -9.84 2.66
CA GLU A 17 -0.34 -11.26 2.35
C GLU A 17 0.17 -11.45 0.91
N LEU A 18 -0.47 -10.82 -0.08
CA LEU A 18 -0.05 -10.93 -1.49
C LEU A 18 1.35 -10.37 -1.73
N LEU A 19 1.64 -9.18 -1.23
CA LEU A 19 2.89 -8.47 -1.48
C LEU A 19 4.07 -9.06 -0.68
N SER A 20 3.82 -9.73 0.44
CA SER A 20 4.85 -10.43 1.22
C SER A 20 5.56 -11.52 0.40
N THR A 21 4.90 -12.06 -0.63
CA THR A 21 5.46 -13.09 -1.52
C THR A 21 6.52 -12.56 -2.49
N ILE A 22 6.62 -11.23 -2.66
CA ILE A 22 7.51 -10.56 -3.63
C ILE A 22 8.41 -9.47 -3.01
N GLY A 23 8.27 -9.18 -1.71
CA GLY A 23 9.06 -8.15 -1.07
C GLY A 23 8.70 -7.88 0.38
N GLU A 24 9.26 -6.80 0.92
CA GLU A 24 8.97 -6.33 2.26
C GLU A 24 7.71 -5.46 2.26
N VAL A 25 6.79 -5.76 3.18
CA VAL A 25 5.58 -4.98 3.41
C VAL A 25 5.63 -4.37 4.81
N LYS A 26 5.20 -3.11 4.95
CA LYS A 26 4.98 -2.45 6.24
C LYS A 26 3.58 -1.83 6.26
N ALA A 27 2.73 -2.32 7.16
CA ALA A 27 1.38 -1.82 7.38
C ALA A 27 1.01 -1.84 8.89
N PRO A 28 0.42 -0.76 9.46
CA PRO A 28 0.47 0.63 9.03
C PRO A 28 1.82 1.29 9.41
N ARG A 29 2.42 2.08 8.51
CA ARG A 29 3.64 2.86 8.79
C ARG A 29 3.26 4.30 9.14
N GLU A 30 3.65 4.75 10.33
CA GLU A 30 3.55 6.17 10.72
C GLU A 30 4.66 6.97 10.05
N VAL A 31 4.29 8.10 9.42
CA VAL A 31 5.24 9.06 8.86
C VAL A 31 5.46 10.17 9.89
N ARG A 32 6.72 10.56 10.14
CA ARG A 32 7.03 11.62 11.10
C ARG A 32 6.66 12.98 10.50
N GLY A 33 5.69 13.67 11.08
CA GLY A 33 5.36 15.06 10.76
C GLY A 33 3.88 15.41 10.90
N GLU A 34 3.00 14.52 10.47
CA GLU A 34 1.56 14.58 10.70
C GLU A 34 1.03 13.15 10.84
N ALA A 35 -0.04 12.93 11.60
CA ALA A 35 -0.62 11.61 11.88
C ALA A 35 -1.30 10.96 10.65
N ARG A 36 -0.60 10.85 9.52
CA ARG A 36 -1.07 10.19 8.30
C ARG A 36 -0.57 8.75 8.31
N GLN A 37 -1.50 7.82 8.42
CA GLN A 37 -1.22 6.40 8.27
C GLN A 37 -1.16 6.07 6.78
N ILE A 38 -0.03 5.50 6.36
CA ILE A 38 0.07 4.81 5.07
C ILE A 38 -0.57 3.44 5.27
N ASP A 39 -1.49 3.10 4.38
CA ASP A 39 -2.22 1.83 4.47
C ASP A 39 -1.29 0.64 4.22
N VAL A 40 -0.53 0.66 3.12
CA VAL A 40 0.48 -0.36 2.80
C VAL A 40 1.70 0.30 2.14
N TRP A 41 2.87 0.19 2.78
CA TRP A 41 4.15 0.49 2.16
C TRP A 41 4.79 -0.81 1.67
N PHE A 42 5.31 -0.81 0.44
CA PHE A 42 5.94 -1.96 -0.17
C PHE A 42 7.33 -1.62 -0.72
N SER A 43 8.27 -2.56 -0.57
CA SER A 43 9.55 -2.54 -1.26
C SER A 43 9.91 -3.92 -1.84
N PRO A 44 10.19 -4.02 -3.15
CA PRO A 44 10.46 -5.30 -3.79
C PRO A 44 11.79 -5.89 -3.31
N GLN A 45 11.85 -7.21 -3.22
CA GLN A 45 13.09 -7.94 -3.03
C GLN A 45 13.52 -8.56 -4.38
N PRO A 46 14.68 -8.19 -4.94
CA PRO A 46 15.12 -8.67 -6.25
C PRO A 46 15.19 -10.20 -6.39
N GLN A 47 15.36 -10.90 -5.27
CA GLN A 47 15.46 -12.36 -5.22
C GLN A 47 14.09 -13.06 -5.36
N LEU A 48 12.97 -12.34 -5.18
CA LEU A 48 11.60 -12.88 -5.19
C LEU A 48 10.82 -12.50 -6.47
N GLN A 49 11.50 -12.09 -7.53
CA GLN A 49 10.87 -11.60 -8.77
C GLN A 49 10.03 -12.66 -9.52
N GLY A 50 10.22 -13.96 -9.25
CA GLY A 50 9.47 -15.05 -9.90
C GLY A 50 7.96 -15.03 -9.62
N ASN A 51 7.53 -14.38 -8.53
CA ASN A 51 6.11 -14.33 -8.14
C ASN A 51 5.35 -13.12 -8.73
N LEU A 52 6.02 -12.24 -9.50
CA LEU A 52 5.39 -11.02 -10.05
C LEU A 52 4.29 -11.34 -11.07
N GLU A 53 4.48 -12.38 -11.90
CA GLU A 53 3.48 -12.78 -12.91
C GLU A 53 2.19 -13.31 -12.27
N ILE A 54 2.32 -14.04 -11.16
CA ILE A 54 1.18 -14.61 -10.41
C ILE A 54 0.27 -13.50 -9.88
N LEU A 55 0.85 -12.38 -9.46
CA LEU A 55 0.11 -11.22 -8.95
C LEU A 55 -0.48 -10.32 -10.05
N GLY A 56 -0.24 -10.63 -11.33
CA GLY A 56 -0.82 -9.93 -12.47
C GLY A 56 -0.59 -8.41 -12.43
N LEU A 57 -1.67 -7.62 -12.41
CA LEU A 57 -1.58 -6.15 -12.38
C LEU A 57 -0.86 -5.63 -11.13
N LEU A 58 -1.10 -6.23 -9.97
CA LEU A 58 -0.45 -5.84 -8.72
C LEU A 58 1.06 -6.05 -8.81
N GLY A 59 1.50 -7.18 -9.37
CA GLY A 59 2.92 -7.47 -9.61
C GLY A 59 3.59 -6.43 -10.51
N ARG A 60 2.89 -5.95 -11.55
CA ARG A 60 3.42 -4.89 -12.43
C ARG A 60 3.63 -3.56 -11.70
N PHE A 61 2.77 -3.21 -10.75
CA PHE A 61 2.94 -2.02 -9.90
C PHE A 61 4.04 -2.20 -8.85
N ALA A 62 4.24 -3.42 -8.38
CA ALA A 62 5.21 -3.80 -7.35
C ALA A 62 6.63 -4.08 -7.90
N THR A 63 6.98 -3.55 -9.08
CA THR A 63 8.35 -3.65 -9.61
C THR A 63 9.32 -2.66 -8.96
N LYS A 64 8.80 -1.66 -8.25
CA LYS A 64 9.52 -0.63 -7.49
C LYS A 64 8.84 -0.45 -6.14
N SER A 65 9.52 0.22 -5.21
CA SER A 65 8.89 0.60 -3.94
C SER A 65 7.67 1.48 -4.20
N ALA A 66 6.56 1.19 -3.54
CA ALA A 66 5.27 1.78 -3.81
C ALA A 66 4.42 1.92 -2.53
N LEU A 67 3.45 2.83 -2.58
CA LEU A 67 2.39 2.94 -1.58
C LEU A 67 1.10 2.41 -2.20
N PHE A 68 0.35 1.60 -1.45
CA PHE A 68 -0.97 1.13 -1.85
C PHE A 68 -2.02 1.61 -0.85
N GLU A 69 -3.04 2.29 -1.36
CA GLU A 69 -4.15 2.86 -0.60
C GLU A 69 -5.46 2.31 -1.21
N PRO A 70 -6.05 1.25 -0.64
CA PRO A 70 -7.24 0.63 -1.20
C PRO A 70 -8.51 1.43 -0.86
N TYR A 71 -9.28 1.82 -1.88
CA TYR A 71 -10.57 2.50 -1.71
C TYR A 71 -11.74 1.58 -2.05
N ARG A 72 -12.74 1.51 -1.16
CA ARG A 72 -14.00 0.76 -1.39
C ARG A 72 -14.95 1.42 -2.38
N ASN A 73 -14.82 2.74 -2.55
CA ASN A 73 -15.62 3.55 -3.44
C ASN A 73 -14.68 4.15 -4.51
N PRO A 74 -15.21 4.64 -5.63
CA PRO A 74 -14.41 5.41 -6.59
C PRO A 74 -13.65 6.53 -5.89
N VAL A 75 -12.35 6.62 -6.18
CA VAL A 75 -11.46 7.61 -5.57
C VAL A 75 -11.85 9.03 -6.01
N THR A 76 -11.87 9.95 -5.06
CA THR A 76 -12.10 11.38 -5.29
C THR A 76 -10.79 12.11 -5.58
N SER A 77 -10.87 13.31 -6.17
CA SER A 77 -9.69 14.14 -6.41
C SER A 77 -8.94 14.49 -5.11
N ASP A 78 -9.66 14.71 -4.01
CA ASP A 78 -9.05 15.01 -2.71
C ASP A 78 -8.30 13.81 -2.14
N GLU A 79 -8.84 12.59 -2.30
CA GLU A 79 -8.17 11.35 -1.91
C GLU A 79 -6.91 11.11 -2.75
N ILE A 80 -6.95 11.38 -4.06
CA ILE A 80 -5.76 11.33 -4.92
C ILE A 80 -4.69 12.32 -4.42
N CYS A 81 -5.07 13.56 -4.14
CA CYS A 81 -4.16 14.57 -3.59
C CYS A 81 -3.57 14.12 -2.25
N SER A 82 -4.37 13.47 -1.40
CA SER A 82 -3.89 12.88 -0.14
C SER A 82 -2.84 11.79 -0.38
N CYS A 83 -3.08 10.86 -1.33
CA CYS A 83 -2.08 9.85 -1.71
C CYS A 83 -0.77 10.46 -2.21
N LEU A 84 -0.85 11.52 -3.02
CA LEU A 84 0.32 12.22 -3.53
C LEU A 84 1.11 12.90 -2.40
N LEU A 85 0.43 13.53 -1.45
CA LEU A 85 1.07 14.12 -0.27
C LEU A 85 1.80 13.06 0.55
N LYS A 86 1.15 11.93 0.86
CA LYS A 86 1.79 10.80 1.56
C LYS A 86 3.04 10.31 0.83
N LEU A 87 2.99 10.23 -0.51
CA LEU A 87 4.14 9.83 -1.32
C LEU A 87 5.31 10.82 -1.22
N LEU A 88 5.02 12.12 -1.23
CA LEU A 88 6.05 13.16 -1.10
C LEU A 88 6.67 13.15 0.29
N GLU A 89 5.87 12.96 1.34
CA GLU A 89 6.36 12.86 2.73
C GLU A 89 7.29 11.65 2.95
N VAL A 90 7.09 10.54 2.25
CA VAL A 90 7.98 9.37 2.33
C VAL A 90 9.29 9.57 1.55
N ARG A 91 9.26 10.44 0.53
CA ARG A 91 10.43 10.71 -0.32
C ARG A 91 11.33 11.83 0.22
N GLY A 92 10.76 12.77 0.97
CA GLY A 92 11.49 13.84 1.66
C GLY A 92 12.21 13.34 2.91
#